data_AF-A0A9X3EI19-F1
#
_entry.id   AF-A0A9X3EI19-F1
#
_cell.length_a   1.000
_cell.length_b   1.000
_cell.length_c   1.000
_cell.angle_alpha   90.00
_cell.angle_beta   90.00
_cell.angle_gamma   90.00
#
_symmetry.space_group_name_H-M   'P 1'
#
loop_
_entity.id
_entity.type
_entity.pdbx_description
1 polymer ?
#
loop_
_entity_poly.entity_id
_entity_poly.type
_entity_poly.pdbx_seq_one_letter_code
_entity_poly.pdbx_strand_id
1 'polypeptide(L)'
;MADELDPRARALLAAYRSDAGPSSAATERLLASVRRSAAAAAEARVVPLRPRSSSRQWLGVAVVGLVAAALALAFKLSPRRLDADADAARSAAALQSADEAASTSVTPRVRHGAGSATLDVAPEQAADPEPPLQRPGADDEGESAAATAGDANRGTSATATPAKPPARGAGAPANAASTRGPAAANGAGVDEAGAAATNADTAAPTNAASGSGDALAEELAIVRAVNDSLAGGAAEPALARLDDYHRRFPAGALREEAAALRAVALCAAGREDGASAAAAFLRAHPGSLSAERVRRSCDVR
;
A
#
# COMPACT_ATOMS: atom_id res chain seq x y z
N MET A 1 24.37 -3.69 29.85
CA MET A 1 23.28 -4.56 29.34
C MET A 1 23.77 -5.75 28.49
N ALA A 2 25.08 -6.01 28.37
CA ALA A 2 25.58 -7.16 27.57
C ALA A 2 25.91 -8.42 28.41
N ASP A 3 25.88 -8.34 29.74
CA ASP A 3 26.31 -9.45 30.62
C ASP A 3 25.23 -10.48 30.98
N GLU A 4 23.97 -10.24 30.60
CA GLU A 4 22.84 -11.09 31.00
C GLU A 4 22.42 -12.12 29.93
N LEU A 5 23.29 -12.37 28.95
CA LEU A 5 23.06 -13.43 27.98
C LEU A 5 23.45 -14.79 28.58
N ASP A 6 22.50 -15.72 28.58
CA ASP A 6 22.68 -17.12 28.97
C ASP A 6 23.97 -17.73 28.34
N PRO A 7 24.77 -18.49 29.09
CA PRO A 7 26.03 -19.06 28.59
C PRO A 7 25.87 -19.89 27.30
N ARG A 8 24.72 -20.55 27.11
CA ARG A 8 24.44 -21.35 25.91
C ARG A 8 24.12 -20.46 24.71
N ALA A 9 23.37 -19.38 24.91
CA ALA A 9 23.15 -18.36 23.88
C ALA A 9 24.47 -17.70 23.46
N ARG A 10 25.38 -17.46 24.41
CA ARG A 10 26.71 -16.92 24.15
C ARG A 10 27.57 -17.88 23.34
N ALA A 11 27.54 -19.18 23.67
CA ALA A 11 28.25 -20.22 22.92
C ALA A 11 27.71 -20.37 21.49
N LEU A 12 26.39 -20.32 21.29
CA LEU A 12 25.77 -20.35 19.96
C LEU A 12 26.14 -19.12 19.12
N LEU A 13 26.13 -17.92 19.71
CA LEU A 13 26.54 -16.70 19.02
C LEU A 13 28.04 -16.70 18.68
N ALA A 14 28.87 -17.31 19.53
CA ALA A 14 30.30 -17.48 19.26
C ALA A 14 30.53 -18.47 18.10
N ALA A 15 29.84 -19.61 18.11
CA ALA A 15 29.89 -20.61 17.04
C ALA A 15 29.38 -20.04 15.70
N TYR A 16 28.28 -19.28 15.73
CA TYR A 16 27.76 -18.61 14.53
C TYR A 16 28.74 -17.57 13.98
N ARG A 17 29.42 -16.82 14.86
CA ARG A 17 30.47 -15.87 14.44
C ARG A 17 31.71 -16.55 13.90
N SER A 18 32.05 -17.75 14.37
CA SER A 18 33.19 -18.50 13.85
C SER A 18 32.91 -19.18 12.51
N ASP A 19 31.67 -19.61 12.25
CA ASP A 19 31.33 -20.37 11.05
C ASP A 19 30.73 -19.53 9.90
N ALA A 20 30.20 -18.33 10.16
CA ALA A 20 29.43 -17.58 9.16
C ALA A 20 29.86 -16.12 9.01
N GLY A 21 31.17 -15.87 8.91
CA GLY A 21 31.62 -14.65 8.24
C GLY A 21 31.23 -14.71 6.76
N PRO A 22 30.77 -13.61 6.13
CA PRO A 22 30.64 -13.58 4.67
C PRO A 22 32.00 -13.97 4.09
N SER A 23 32.01 -14.93 3.15
CA SER A 23 33.26 -15.36 2.52
C SER A 23 34.02 -14.14 1.99
N SER A 24 35.34 -14.21 1.92
CA SER A 24 36.17 -13.12 1.36
C SER A 24 35.65 -12.70 -0.01
N ALA A 25 35.23 -13.66 -0.84
CA ALA A 25 34.59 -13.43 -2.13
C ALA A 25 33.25 -12.68 -2.03
N ALA A 26 32.39 -12.97 -1.05
CA ALA A 26 31.15 -12.24 -0.84
C ALA A 26 31.41 -10.80 -0.37
N THR A 27 32.39 -10.61 0.51
CA THR A 27 32.83 -9.29 0.99
C THR A 27 33.40 -8.46 -0.17
N GLU A 28 34.21 -9.07 -1.04
CA GLU A 28 34.78 -8.41 -2.21
C GLU A 28 33.71 -7.99 -3.22
N ARG A 29 32.71 -8.84 -3.48
CA ARG A 29 31.55 -8.48 -4.33
C ARG A 29 30.77 -7.30 -3.77
N LEU A 30 30.55 -7.28 -2.46
CA LEU A 30 29.81 -6.21 -1.78
C LEU A 30 30.60 -4.88 -1.80
N LEU A 31 31.92 -4.93 -1.59
CA LEU A 31 32.78 -3.75 -1.75
C LEU A 31 32.82 -3.27 -3.20
N ALA A 32 32.85 -4.18 -4.17
CA ALA A 32 32.80 -3.84 -5.59
C ALA A 32 31.46 -3.20 -6.00
N SER A 33 30.33 -3.63 -5.44
CA SER A 33 29.03 -2.97 -5.70
C SER A 33 28.98 -1.57 -5.11
N VAL A 34 29.48 -1.38 -3.89
CA VAL A 34 29.53 -0.05 -3.24
C VAL A 34 30.42 0.92 -4.03
N ARG A 35 31.60 0.46 -4.48
CA ARG A 35 32.49 1.27 -5.33
C ARG A 35 31.83 1.64 -6.66
N ARG A 36 31.12 0.72 -7.32
CA ARG A 36 30.36 1.02 -8.54
C ARG A 36 29.25 2.03 -8.30
N SER A 37 28.49 1.92 -7.21
CA SER A 37 27.47 2.92 -6.88
C SER A 37 28.07 4.29 -6.57
N ALA A 38 29.23 4.34 -5.91
CA ALA A 38 29.92 5.59 -5.62
C ALA A 38 30.48 6.25 -6.90
N ALA A 39 31.03 5.46 -7.83
CA ALA A 39 31.49 5.94 -9.13
C ALA A 39 30.32 6.46 -9.97
N ALA A 40 29.20 5.72 -10.03
CA ALA A 40 27.98 6.15 -10.71
C ALA A 40 27.39 7.44 -10.11
N ALA A 41 27.48 7.60 -8.78
CA ALA A 41 27.04 8.84 -8.11
C ALA A 41 27.97 10.03 -8.39
N ALA A 42 29.26 9.80 -8.67
CA ALA A 42 30.20 10.85 -9.06
C ALA A 42 30.01 11.28 -10.53
N GLU A 43 29.64 10.35 -11.41
CA GLU A 43 29.33 10.61 -12.82
C GLU A 43 27.91 11.13 -13.05
N ALA A 44 26.99 10.82 -12.13
CA ALA A 44 25.75 11.56 -11.98
C ALA A 44 26.11 12.98 -11.56
N ARG A 45 26.51 13.80 -12.55
CA ARG A 45 26.54 15.24 -12.47
C ARG A 45 25.29 15.59 -11.69
N VAL A 46 25.50 16.12 -10.50
CA VAL A 46 24.50 16.86 -9.76
C VAL A 46 23.98 17.83 -10.78
N VAL A 47 22.86 17.49 -11.43
CA VAL A 47 22.07 18.44 -12.18
C VAL A 47 21.71 19.40 -11.07
N PRO A 48 22.32 20.60 -11.01
CA PRO A 48 21.91 21.53 -9.99
C PRO A 48 20.41 21.64 -10.21
N LEU A 49 19.63 21.24 -9.21
CA LEU A 49 18.20 21.50 -9.21
C LEU A 49 18.16 23.00 -9.40
N ARG A 50 17.89 23.43 -10.65
CA ARG A 50 17.84 24.84 -11.00
C ARG A 50 16.95 25.45 -9.93
N PRO A 51 17.42 26.43 -9.15
CA PRO A 51 16.58 27.06 -8.14
C PRO A 51 15.30 27.44 -8.88
N ARG A 52 14.21 26.77 -8.48
CA ARG A 52 12.91 26.86 -9.12
C ARG A 52 12.56 28.33 -9.05
N SER A 53 12.67 29.02 -10.19
CA SER A 53 12.65 30.48 -10.23
C SER A 53 11.42 30.99 -9.48
N SER A 54 11.64 31.85 -8.47
CA SER A 54 10.58 32.31 -7.55
C SER A 54 9.45 33.08 -8.24
N SER A 55 9.57 33.36 -9.54
CA SER A 55 8.54 33.97 -10.38
C SER A 55 7.26 33.15 -10.52
N ARG A 56 7.30 31.81 -10.38
CA ARG A 56 6.07 30.98 -10.47
C ARG A 56 5.31 30.82 -9.15
N GLN A 57 5.91 31.13 -8.00
CA GLN A 57 5.20 31.10 -6.72
C GLN A 57 4.27 32.32 -6.55
N TRP A 58 4.60 33.47 -7.14
CA TRP A 58 3.73 34.65 -7.11
C TRP A 58 2.45 34.48 -7.94
N LEU A 59 2.51 33.75 -9.06
CA LEU A 59 1.33 33.46 -9.88
C LEU A 59 0.32 32.54 -9.15
N GLY A 60 0.78 31.58 -8.36
CA GLY A 60 -0.10 30.70 -7.58
C GLY A 60 -0.90 31.45 -6.51
N VAL A 61 -0.26 32.39 -5.81
CA VAL A 61 -0.91 33.19 -4.75
C VAL A 61 -1.95 34.15 -5.34
N ALA A 62 -1.68 34.75 -6.51
CA ALA A 62 -2.63 35.64 -7.17
C ALA A 62 -3.91 34.91 -7.60
N VAL A 63 -3.82 33.68 -8.11
CA VAL A 63 -4.99 32.89 -8.53
C VAL A 63 -5.83 32.47 -7.33
N VAL A 64 -5.22 32.00 -6.24
CA VAL A 64 -5.95 31.62 -5.02
C VAL A 64 -6.65 32.84 -4.40
N GLY A 65 -6.00 34.00 -4.39
CA GLY A 65 -6.61 35.25 -3.94
C GLY A 65 -7.84 35.66 -4.77
N LEU A 66 -7.77 35.54 -6.10
CA LEU A 66 -8.89 35.85 -6.99
C LEU A 66 -10.07 34.90 -6.81
N VAL A 67 -9.82 33.60 -6.64
CA VAL A 67 -10.88 32.60 -6.40
C VAL A 67 -11.56 32.85 -5.04
N ALA A 68 -10.79 33.12 -3.98
CA ALA A 68 -11.35 33.43 -2.67
C ALA A 68 -12.20 34.72 -2.69
N ALA A 69 -11.74 35.76 -3.40
CA ALA A 69 -12.49 37.00 -3.57
C ALA A 69 -13.79 36.78 -4.37
N ALA A 70 -13.74 36.00 -5.45
CA ALA A 70 -14.92 35.65 -6.24
C ALA A 70 -15.95 34.85 -5.42
N LEU A 71 -15.51 33.89 -4.61
CA LEU A 71 -16.38 33.13 -3.71
C LEU A 71 -17.00 34.01 -2.62
N ALA A 72 -16.22 34.92 -2.02
CA ALA A 72 -16.74 35.86 -1.02
C ALA A 72 -17.77 36.83 -1.63
N LEU A 73 -17.56 37.28 -2.87
CA LEU A 73 -18.49 38.13 -3.61
C LEU A 73 -19.77 37.36 -3.96
N ALA A 74 -19.65 36.12 -4.43
CA ALA A 74 -20.79 35.24 -4.72
C ALA A 74 -21.61 34.94 -3.45
N PHE A 75 -20.95 34.75 -2.30
CA PHE A 75 -21.62 34.53 -1.01
C PHE A 75 -22.36 35.78 -0.52
N LYS A 76 -21.75 36.98 -0.65
CA LYS A 76 -22.42 38.25 -0.29
C LYS A 76 -23.60 38.62 -1.19
N LEU A 77 -23.58 38.19 -2.46
CA LEU A 77 -24.66 38.44 -3.40
C LEU A 77 -25.76 37.36 -3.37
N SER A 78 -25.55 36.24 -2.66
CA SER A 78 -26.49 35.11 -2.58
C SER A 78 -27.34 34.96 -1.30
N PRO A 79 -27.59 35.97 -0.44
CA PRO A 79 -28.40 35.75 0.78
C PRO A 79 -29.91 35.54 0.50
N ARG A 80 -30.33 35.28 -0.75
CA ARG A 80 -31.74 35.08 -1.11
C ARG A 80 -32.09 33.74 -1.76
N ARG A 81 -31.13 32.81 -1.90
CA ARG A 81 -31.43 31.47 -2.46
C ARG A 81 -31.53 30.34 -1.45
N LEU A 82 -31.06 30.54 -0.21
CA LEU A 82 -31.06 29.47 0.80
C LEU A 82 -32.47 29.16 1.36
N ASP A 83 -33.41 30.10 1.32
CA ASP A 83 -34.78 29.83 1.78
C ASP A 83 -35.60 29.02 0.77
N ALA A 84 -35.27 29.09 -0.53
CA ALA A 84 -36.01 28.37 -1.58
C ALA A 84 -35.70 26.86 -1.60
N ASP A 85 -34.45 26.47 -1.31
CA ASP A 85 -34.05 25.05 -1.29
C ASP A 85 -34.54 24.32 -0.02
N ALA A 86 -34.74 25.04 1.09
CA ALA A 86 -35.28 24.47 2.32
C ALA A 86 -36.75 24.03 2.17
N ASP A 87 -37.55 24.77 1.41
CA ASP A 87 -38.94 24.38 1.13
C ASP A 87 -39.03 23.27 0.07
N ALA A 88 -38.13 23.23 -0.91
CA ALA A 88 -38.02 22.13 -1.86
C ALA A 88 -37.64 20.80 -1.17
N ALA A 89 -36.71 20.84 -0.21
CA ALA A 89 -36.31 19.65 0.56
C ALA A 89 -37.44 19.10 1.45
N ARG A 90 -38.25 19.96 2.08
CA ARG A 90 -39.44 19.52 2.85
C ARG A 90 -40.51 18.90 1.96
N SER A 91 -40.66 19.40 0.73
CA SER A 91 -41.62 18.87 -0.25
C SER A 91 -41.23 17.47 -0.73
N ALA A 92 -39.93 17.21 -0.94
CA ALA A 92 -39.44 15.90 -1.34
C ALA A 92 -39.57 14.84 -0.23
N ALA A 93 -39.31 15.22 1.04
CA ALA A 93 -39.46 14.32 2.18
C ALA A 93 -40.93 13.91 2.43
N ALA A 94 -41.89 14.80 2.14
CA ALA A 94 -43.32 14.51 2.24
C ALA A 94 -43.81 13.50 1.19
N LEU A 95 -43.17 13.43 0.01
CA LEU A 95 -43.52 12.44 -1.02
C LEU A 95 -42.95 11.06 -0.73
N GLN A 96 -41.75 10.96 -0.15
CA GLN A 96 -41.15 9.67 0.23
C GLN A 96 -41.91 8.96 1.36
N SER A 97 -42.43 9.71 2.33
CA SER A 97 -43.19 9.13 3.45
C SER A 97 -44.58 8.61 3.04
N ALA A 98 -45.12 9.06 1.90
CA ALA A 98 -46.37 8.53 1.35
C ALA A 98 -46.20 7.17 0.65
N ASP A 99 -45.03 6.91 0.06
CA ASP A 99 -44.73 5.66 -0.68
C ASP A 99 -44.43 4.49 0.29
N GLU A 100 -43.83 4.77 1.43
CA GLU A 100 -43.49 3.77 2.45
C GLU A 100 -44.74 3.23 3.18
N ALA A 101 -45.80 4.04 3.30
CA ALA A 101 -47.09 3.62 3.84
C ALA A 101 -47.86 2.68 2.89
N ALA A 102 -47.57 2.70 1.59
CA ALA A 102 -48.22 1.82 0.62
C ALA A 102 -47.56 0.43 0.53
N SER A 103 -46.27 0.30 0.89
CA SER A 103 -45.49 -0.92 0.67
C SER A 103 -45.57 -1.97 1.80
N THR A 104 -46.22 -1.69 2.93
CA THR A 104 -46.25 -2.62 4.09
C THR A 104 -47.35 -3.70 4.05
N SER A 105 -48.03 -3.91 2.93
CA SER A 105 -49.16 -4.87 2.82
C SER A 105 -48.96 -6.02 1.84
N VAL A 106 -47.73 -6.50 1.63
CA VAL A 106 -47.47 -7.71 0.82
C VAL A 106 -46.89 -8.82 1.67
N THR A 107 -47.75 -9.72 2.16
CA THR A 107 -47.36 -11.00 2.79
C THR A 107 -46.84 -11.98 1.73
N PRO A 108 -45.60 -12.48 1.82
CA PRO A 108 -45.10 -13.49 0.88
C PRO A 108 -45.62 -14.89 1.25
N ARG A 109 -46.37 -15.49 0.33
CA ARG A 109 -46.83 -16.88 0.39
C ARG A 109 -45.68 -17.81 -0.04
N VAL A 110 -45.05 -18.48 0.93
CA VAL A 110 -43.98 -19.47 0.71
C VAL A 110 -44.55 -20.66 -0.06
N ARG A 111 -44.05 -20.90 -1.28
CA ARG A 111 -44.33 -22.11 -2.07
C ARG A 111 -43.06 -22.95 -2.12
N HIS A 112 -43.04 -24.03 -1.34
CA HIS A 112 -42.05 -25.10 -1.48
C HIS A 112 -42.24 -25.81 -2.81
N GLY A 113 -41.23 -25.75 -3.67
CA GLY A 113 -41.12 -26.52 -4.90
C GLY A 113 -39.85 -27.33 -4.87
N ALA A 114 -40.01 -28.62 -4.60
CA ALA A 114 -39.01 -29.66 -4.86
C ALA A 114 -38.81 -29.78 -6.37
N GLY A 115 -37.56 -29.94 -6.80
CA GLY A 115 -37.23 -30.07 -8.22
C GLY A 115 -35.77 -30.40 -8.42
N SER A 116 -35.43 -31.67 -8.19
CA SER A 116 -34.18 -32.29 -8.62
C SER A 116 -34.11 -32.32 -10.15
N ALA A 117 -33.02 -31.82 -10.73
CA ALA A 117 -32.62 -32.15 -12.09
C ALA A 117 -31.09 -32.14 -12.20
N THR A 118 -30.53 -33.34 -12.19
CA THR A 118 -29.18 -33.67 -12.63
C THR A 118 -29.07 -33.47 -14.14
N LEU A 119 -28.12 -32.65 -14.60
CA LEU A 119 -27.67 -32.64 -15.99
C LEU A 119 -26.15 -32.72 -16.02
N ASP A 120 -25.72 -33.94 -16.30
CA ASP A 120 -24.45 -34.35 -16.89
C ASP A 120 -24.15 -33.52 -18.16
N VAL A 121 -23.05 -32.76 -18.16
CA VAL A 121 -22.42 -32.27 -19.39
C VAL A 121 -20.90 -32.35 -19.21
N ALA A 122 -20.30 -33.32 -19.88
CA ALA A 122 -18.87 -33.49 -20.04
C ALA A 122 -18.27 -32.43 -21.01
N PRO A 123 -16.96 -32.14 -20.93
CA PRO A 123 -16.35 -31.00 -21.63
C PRO A 123 -15.92 -31.37 -23.06
N GLU A 124 -16.33 -30.56 -24.04
CA GLU A 124 -15.78 -30.61 -25.40
C GLU A 124 -14.61 -29.65 -25.51
N GLN A 125 -13.47 -30.25 -25.81
CA GLN A 125 -12.13 -29.70 -25.94
C GLN A 125 -12.00 -29.04 -27.32
N ALA A 126 -11.90 -27.71 -27.37
CA ALA A 126 -11.64 -26.96 -28.60
C ALA A 126 -10.29 -26.23 -28.50
N ALA A 127 -9.50 -26.42 -29.56
CA ALA A 127 -8.10 -26.07 -29.70
C ALA A 127 -7.80 -24.56 -29.71
N ASP A 128 -6.61 -24.24 -29.19
CA ASP A 128 -5.90 -22.96 -29.36
C ASP A 128 -5.61 -22.64 -30.84
N PRO A 129 -5.87 -21.40 -31.30
CA PRO A 129 -5.19 -20.86 -32.47
C PRO A 129 -3.89 -20.15 -32.07
N GLU A 130 -2.78 -20.68 -32.60
CA GLU A 130 -1.42 -20.16 -32.55
C GLU A 130 -1.32 -18.72 -33.11
N PRO A 131 -0.77 -17.72 -32.39
CA PRO A 131 -0.56 -16.39 -32.92
C PRO A 131 0.72 -16.30 -33.79
N PRO A 132 0.70 -15.58 -34.94
CA PRO A 132 1.85 -15.50 -35.82
C PRO A 132 2.98 -14.63 -35.25
N LEU A 133 4.19 -15.17 -35.33
CA LEU A 133 5.47 -14.52 -35.06
C LEU A 133 5.66 -13.30 -35.99
N GLN A 134 5.58 -12.09 -35.42
CA GLN A 134 6.05 -10.87 -36.08
C GLN A 134 7.56 -10.70 -35.84
N ARG A 135 8.32 -10.69 -36.93
CA ARG A 135 9.75 -10.33 -36.96
C ARG A 135 9.89 -8.81 -36.78
N PRO A 136 10.74 -8.31 -35.88
CA PRO A 136 11.13 -6.90 -35.88
C PRO A 136 12.10 -6.65 -37.04
N GLY A 137 11.68 -5.79 -37.96
CA GLY A 137 12.52 -5.22 -39.01
C GLY A 137 13.58 -4.31 -38.40
N ALA A 138 14.79 -4.47 -38.92
CA ALA A 138 15.84 -3.47 -38.89
C ALA A 138 15.42 -2.26 -39.76
N ASP A 139 16.26 -1.23 -39.72
CA ASP A 139 16.24 -0.02 -40.55
C ASP A 139 15.57 1.19 -39.89
N ASP A 140 16.38 2.00 -39.20
CA ASP A 140 16.35 3.46 -39.41
C ASP A 140 17.71 4.07 -38.95
N GLU A 141 18.63 4.15 -39.91
CA GLU A 141 19.77 5.04 -39.86
C GLU A 141 19.28 6.46 -40.20
N GLY A 142 19.22 7.33 -39.21
CA GLY A 142 18.70 8.69 -39.32
C GLY A 142 19.63 9.73 -38.70
N GLU A 143 20.69 10.02 -39.45
CA GLU A 143 21.56 11.20 -39.41
C GLU A 143 20.88 12.51 -38.97
N SER A 144 21.42 13.21 -37.97
CA SER A 144 21.27 14.67 -37.87
C SER A 144 22.33 15.34 -36.99
N ALA A 145 23.36 15.83 -37.67
CA ALA A 145 23.95 17.17 -37.58
C ALA A 145 24.28 17.79 -36.20
N ALA A 146 25.59 17.93 -35.99
CA ALA A 146 26.31 19.17 -35.69
C ALA A 146 25.56 20.34 -35.01
N ALA A 147 26.00 20.69 -33.80
CA ALA A 147 25.94 22.06 -33.29
C ALA A 147 27.16 22.36 -32.38
N THR A 148 28.16 22.97 -33.01
CA THR A 148 29.05 24.04 -32.52
C THR A 148 29.30 24.19 -31.02
N ALA A 149 30.60 24.06 -30.70
CA ALA A 149 31.25 24.58 -29.52
C ALA A 149 30.94 26.07 -29.27
N GLY A 150 30.49 26.37 -28.05
CA GLY A 150 30.40 27.71 -27.49
C GLY A 150 31.12 27.73 -26.15
N ASP A 151 32.35 28.22 -26.20
CA ASP A 151 33.21 28.56 -25.06
C ASP A 151 32.62 29.73 -24.25
N ALA A 152 33.16 29.95 -23.05
CA ALA A 152 32.86 31.01 -22.07
C ALA A 152 31.74 30.74 -21.04
N ASN A 153 32.11 30.10 -19.93
CA ASN A 153 31.82 30.72 -18.63
C ASN A 153 32.84 30.32 -17.55
N ARG A 154 33.94 31.07 -17.49
CA ARG A 154 34.92 31.05 -16.41
C ARG A 154 34.41 31.96 -15.29
N GLY A 155 33.62 31.41 -14.37
CA GLY A 155 33.01 32.12 -13.25
C GLY A 155 33.51 31.60 -11.90
N THR A 156 34.53 32.28 -11.38
CA THR A 156 34.85 32.50 -9.95
C THR A 156 34.40 31.46 -8.90
N SER A 157 35.40 30.77 -8.36
CA SER A 157 35.36 30.09 -7.06
C SER A 157 35.00 31.08 -5.94
N ALA A 158 33.85 30.88 -5.31
CA ALA A 158 33.52 31.47 -4.02
C ALA A 158 33.67 30.40 -2.93
N THR A 159 34.69 30.55 -2.11
CA THR A 159 34.97 29.77 -0.90
C THR A 159 33.87 30.03 0.12
N ALA A 160 32.90 29.11 0.24
CA ALA A 160 31.88 29.16 1.28
C ALA A 160 32.35 28.38 2.51
N THR A 161 32.59 29.12 3.60
CA THR A 161 32.88 28.62 4.95
C THR A 161 31.74 27.72 5.45
N PRO A 162 32.02 26.52 5.98
CA PRO A 162 30.99 25.67 6.56
C PRO A 162 30.49 26.25 7.90
N ALA A 163 29.20 26.55 7.96
CA ALA A 163 28.53 27.02 9.17
C ALA A 163 28.35 25.87 10.18
N LYS A 164 28.75 26.15 11.42
CA LYS A 164 28.64 25.29 12.61
C LYS A 164 27.17 24.93 12.90
N PRO A 165 26.80 23.64 13.00
CA PRO A 165 25.43 23.25 13.32
C PRO A 165 25.05 23.63 14.77
N PRO A 166 23.81 24.08 15.03
CA PRO A 166 23.35 24.39 16.38
C PRO A 166 23.17 23.10 17.20
N ALA A 167 23.64 23.16 18.45
CA ALA A 167 23.51 22.10 19.44
C ALA A 167 22.02 21.80 19.71
N ARG A 168 21.61 20.54 19.53
CA ARG A 168 20.31 20.04 19.99
C ARG A 168 20.34 19.91 21.50
N GLY A 169 19.45 20.65 22.17
CA GLY A 169 19.16 20.50 23.58
C GLY A 169 18.62 19.11 23.89
N ALA A 170 19.22 18.48 24.89
CA ALA A 170 18.73 17.27 25.52
C ALA A 170 17.48 17.62 26.35
N GLY A 171 16.31 17.26 25.86
CA GLY A 171 15.06 17.22 26.61
C GLY A 171 14.61 15.78 26.73
N ALA A 172 14.93 15.14 27.85
CA ALA A 172 14.41 13.82 28.22
C ALA A 172 13.03 13.99 28.88
N PRO A 173 11.98 13.29 28.43
CA PRO A 173 10.82 13.05 29.27
C PRO A 173 11.01 11.74 30.03
N ALA A 174 11.10 11.87 31.35
CA ALA A 174 10.83 10.78 32.28
C ALA A 174 9.35 10.42 32.16
N ASN A 175 9.03 9.19 31.75
CA ASN A 175 7.69 8.65 31.91
C ASN A 175 7.72 7.48 32.87
N ALA A 176 7.06 7.73 34.00
CA ALA A 176 6.98 6.91 35.18
C ALA A 176 6.18 5.62 34.92
N ALA A 177 6.54 4.62 35.70
CA ALA A 177 5.88 3.34 35.83
C ALA A 177 4.36 3.46 36.07
N SER A 178 3.59 2.57 35.43
CA SER A 178 2.25 2.19 35.89
C SER A 178 2.11 0.67 35.88
N THR A 179 2.41 0.09 37.03
CA THR A 179 1.88 -1.19 37.51
C THR A 179 0.45 -1.00 38.02
N ARG A 180 -0.52 -1.72 37.44
CA ARG A 180 -1.48 -2.59 38.16
C ARG A 180 -2.52 -3.21 37.21
N GLY A 181 -2.68 -4.53 37.32
CA GLY A 181 -3.81 -5.28 36.75
C GLY A 181 -5.13 -4.99 37.46
N PRO A 182 -6.23 -5.61 37.01
CA PRO A 182 -6.62 -6.85 37.69
C PRO A 182 -7.17 -7.97 36.78
N ALA A 183 -7.18 -9.16 37.37
CA ALA A 183 -7.81 -10.39 36.92
C ALA A 183 -9.33 -10.30 36.87
N ALA A 184 -9.94 -11.01 35.92
CA ALA A 184 -11.29 -11.57 36.06
C ALA A 184 -11.42 -12.83 35.21
N ALA A 185 -11.64 -13.95 35.89
CA ALA A 185 -12.04 -15.22 35.35
C ALA A 185 -13.57 -15.24 35.10
N ASN A 186 -13.99 -15.93 34.04
CA ASN A 186 -15.29 -16.59 33.87
C ASN A 186 -14.99 -17.72 32.84
N GLY A 187 -15.02 -19.01 33.18
CA GLY A 187 -16.19 -19.75 33.66
C GLY A 187 -17.03 -20.16 32.43
N ALA A 188 -16.69 -21.25 31.75
CA ALA A 188 -17.28 -22.59 31.91
C ALA A 188 -18.71 -22.73 31.33
N GLY A 189 -18.83 -23.54 30.28
CA GLY A 189 -20.08 -23.94 29.62
C GLY A 189 -19.81 -25.00 28.53
N VAL A 190 -19.61 -26.24 28.97
CA VAL A 190 -19.97 -27.51 28.32
C VAL A 190 -21.50 -27.53 28.08
N ASP A 191 -22.17 -28.21 27.15
CA ASP A 191 -22.04 -29.43 26.33
C ASP A 191 -22.76 -29.12 24.97
N GLU A 192 -22.60 -29.84 23.85
CA GLU A 192 -23.36 -31.06 23.57
C GLU A 192 -22.94 -31.69 22.23
N ALA A 193 -22.93 -33.02 22.27
CA ALA A 193 -22.45 -33.94 21.26
C ALA A 193 -23.32 -34.00 20.00
N GLY A 194 -22.65 -34.12 18.84
CA GLY A 194 -23.27 -34.43 17.56
C GLY A 194 -22.28 -35.18 16.67
N ALA A 195 -22.01 -36.44 17.03
CA ALA A 195 -21.18 -37.35 16.26
C ALA A 195 -21.86 -37.74 14.94
N ALA A 196 -21.23 -37.40 13.83
CA ALA A 196 -21.42 -38.07 12.55
C ALA A 196 -20.03 -38.27 11.92
N ALA A 197 -19.43 -39.41 12.23
CA ALA A 197 -18.21 -39.89 11.60
C ALA A 197 -18.53 -40.34 10.16
N THR A 198 -17.98 -39.64 9.17
CA THR A 198 -17.89 -40.14 7.80
C THR A 198 -16.44 -40.03 7.33
N ASN A 199 -15.75 -41.17 7.43
CA ASN A 199 -14.65 -41.67 6.60
C ASN A 199 -13.64 -40.62 6.12
N ALA A 200 -12.60 -40.45 6.95
CA ALA A 200 -11.35 -39.83 6.55
C ALA A 200 -10.62 -40.73 5.56
N ASP A 201 -10.82 -40.46 4.27
CA ASP A 201 -9.90 -40.88 3.23
C ASP A 201 -8.54 -40.25 3.53
N THR A 202 -7.60 -41.10 3.92
CA THR A 202 -6.25 -40.72 4.32
C THR A 202 -5.47 -40.36 3.06
N ALA A 203 -5.70 -39.16 2.54
CA ALA A 203 -4.88 -38.58 1.50
C ALA A 203 -3.47 -38.40 2.07
N ALA A 204 -2.51 -39.13 1.51
CA ALA A 204 -1.10 -39.05 1.87
C ALA A 204 -0.64 -37.58 1.80
N PRO A 205 0.09 -37.06 2.81
CA PRO A 205 0.60 -35.69 2.80
C PRO A 205 1.63 -35.55 1.69
N THR A 206 1.19 -35.07 0.53
CA THR A 206 2.04 -34.76 -0.61
C THR A 206 2.94 -33.59 -0.25
N ASN A 207 4.25 -33.84 -0.25
CA ASN A 207 5.38 -32.92 -0.09
C ASN A 207 5.07 -31.42 -0.35
N ALA A 208 4.59 -30.71 0.66
CA ALA A 208 4.37 -29.26 0.64
C ALA A 208 5.65 -28.43 0.90
N ALA A 209 6.76 -29.08 1.25
CA ALA A 209 7.96 -28.37 1.73
C ALA A 209 8.76 -27.67 0.63
N SER A 210 8.76 -28.19 -0.60
CA SER A 210 9.54 -27.62 -1.72
C SER A 210 8.83 -26.47 -2.45
N GLY A 211 7.53 -26.23 -2.20
CA GLY A 211 6.79 -25.13 -2.82
C GLY A 211 6.83 -23.80 -2.06
N SER A 212 7.40 -23.78 -0.85
CA SER A 212 7.37 -22.58 0.00
C SER A 212 8.29 -21.45 -0.52
N GLY A 213 9.43 -21.79 -1.12
CA GLY A 213 10.36 -20.82 -1.70
C GLY A 213 9.79 -20.12 -2.94
N ASP A 214 9.18 -20.89 -3.84
CA ASP A 214 8.58 -20.37 -5.07
C ASP A 214 7.34 -19.52 -4.76
N ALA A 215 6.52 -19.95 -3.80
CA ALA A 215 5.36 -19.18 -3.33
C ALA A 215 5.78 -17.81 -2.77
N LEU A 216 6.80 -17.77 -1.90
CA LEU A 216 7.30 -16.50 -1.35
C LEU A 216 7.88 -15.58 -2.43
N ALA A 217 8.60 -16.14 -3.41
CA ALA A 217 9.13 -15.37 -4.53
C ALA A 217 8.00 -14.74 -5.37
N GLU A 218 6.90 -15.46 -5.57
CA GLU A 218 5.73 -14.97 -6.27
C GLU A 218 4.96 -13.91 -5.48
N GLU A 219 4.75 -14.11 -4.17
CA GLU A 219 4.17 -13.10 -3.28
C GLU A 219 4.97 -11.78 -3.35
N LEU A 220 6.30 -11.87 -3.26
CA LEU A 220 7.22 -10.73 -3.40
C LEU A 220 7.08 -10.03 -4.75
N ALA A 221 6.92 -10.77 -5.85
CA ALA A 221 6.75 -10.20 -7.18
C ALA A 221 5.45 -9.37 -7.27
N ILE A 222 4.35 -9.88 -6.73
CA ILE A 222 3.07 -9.15 -6.71
C ILE A 222 3.18 -7.88 -5.85
N VAL A 223 3.74 -8.00 -4.64
CA VAL A 223 3.93 -6.85 -3.73
C VAL A 223 4.79 -5.76 -4.35
N ARG A 224 5.83 -6.11 -5.11
CA ARG A 224 6.64 -5.14 -5.87
C ARG A 224 5.82 -4.44 -6.93
N ALA A 225 5.09 -5.18 -7.77
CA ALA A 225 4.24 -4.61 -8.81
C ALA A 225 3.13 -3.68 -8.27
N VAL A 226 2.59 -4.00 -7.08
CA VAL A 226 1.64 -3.13 -6.37
C VAL A 226 2.32 -1.82 -5.94
N ASN A 227 3.52 -1.89 -5.35
CA ASN A 227 4.27 -0.69 -4.96
C ASN A 227 4.63 0.18 -6.17
N ASP A 228 5.06 -0.41 -7.28
CA ASP A 228 5.37 0.32 -8.51
C ASP A 228 4.12 1.03 -9.06
N SER A 229 2.97 0.36 -9.03
CA SER A 229 1.69 0.96 -9.44
C SER A 229 1.32 2.15 -8.56
N LEU A 230 1.46 2.02 -7.23
CA LEU A 230 1.20 3.12 -6.29
C LEU A 230 2.18 4.28 -6.46
N ALA A 231 3.46 4.00 -6.71
CA ALA A 231 4.46 5.02 -7.00
C ALA A 231 4.13 5.81 -8.29
N GLY A 232 3.51 5.15 -9.27
CA GLY A 232 3.00 5.77 -10.49
C GLY A 232 1.62 6.42 -10.36
N GLY A 233 1.00 6.43 -9.18
CA GLY A 233 -0.36 6.96 -8.97
C GLY A 233 -1.48 6.09 -9.55
N ALA A 234 -1.17 4.86 -9.96
CA ALA A 234 -2.10 3.90 -10.54
C ALA A 234 -2.76 3.04 -9.44
N ALA A 235 -3.65 3.65 -8.66
CA ALA A 235 -4.29 3.00 -7.50
C ALA A 235 -5.23 1.83 -7.88
N GLU A 236 -6.04 1.98 -8.93
CA GLU A 236 -6.96 0.92 -9.39
C GLU A 236 -6.22 -0.35 -9.86
N PRO A 237 -5.16 -0.26 -10.70
CA PRO A 237 -4.32 -1.41 -11.00
C PRO A 237 -3.62 -2.04 -9.78
N ALA A 238 -3.34 -1.26 -8.74
CA ALA A 238 -2.79 -1.79 -7.50
C ALA A 238 -3.83 -2.64 -6.73
N LEU A 239 -5.08 -2.17 -6.65
CA LEU A 239 -6.18 -2.89 -6.03
C LEU A 239 -6.48 -4.22 -6.72
N ALA A 240 -6.55 -4.23 -8.06
CA ALA A 240 -6.79 -5.46 -8.82
C ALA A 240 -5.73 -6.55 -8.55
N ARG A 241 -4.46 -6.17 -8.40
CA ARG A 241 -3.37 -7.08 -8.06
C ARG A 241 -3.45 -7.57 -6.61
N LEU A 242 -3.93 -6.74 -5.69
CA LEU A 242 -4.15 -7.14 -4.30
C LEU A 242 -5.34 -8.10 -4.16
N ASP A 243 -6.38 -7.95 -4.96
CA ASP A 243 -7.47 -8.94 -5.03
C ASP A 243 -6.95 -10.29 -5.55
N ASP A 244 -6.05 -10.27 -6.54
CA ASP A 244 -5.38 -11.49 -7.01
C ASP A 244 -4.50 -12.14 -5.93
N TYR A 245 -3.71 -11.33 -5.23
CA TYR A 245 -2.91 -11.78 -4.09
C TYR A 245 -3.77 -12.51 -3.04
N HIS A 246 -4.91 -11.94 -2.63
CA HIS A 246 -5.78 -12.55 -1.62
C HIS A 246 -6.39 -13.88 -2.07
N ARG A 247 -6.72 -14.04 -3.36
CA ARG A 247 -7.23 -15.32 -3.89
C ARG A 247 -6.14 -16.40 -3.91
N ARG A 248 -4.93 -16.03 -4.29
CA ARG A 248 -3.81 -16.97 -4.50
C ARG A 248 -3.09 -17.33 -3.21
N PHE A 249 -3.00 -16.38 -2.28
CA PHE A 249 -2.23 -16.49 -1.04
C PHE A 249 -3.09 -16.16 0.19
N PRO A 250 -4.21 -16.86 0.44
CA PRO A 250 -5.08 -16.56 1.58
C PRO A 250 -4.36 -16.73 2.94
N ALA A 251 -3.32 -17.57 2.98
CA ALA A 251 -2.46 -17.77 4.13
C ALA A 251 -1.01 -17.30 3.88
N GLY A 252 -0.80 -16.38 2.93
CA GLY A 252 0.52 -15.90 2.51
C GLY A 252 1.38 -15.31 3.63
N ALA A 253 2.69 -15.36 3.43
CA ALA A 253 3.67 -14.81 4.37
C ALA A 253 3.63 -13.28 4.41
N LEU A 254 3.25 -12.61 3.30
CA LEU A 254 3.21 -11.15 3.15
C LEU A 254 1.81 -10.55 3.35
N ARG A 255 0.94 -11.22 4.11
CA ARG A 255 -0.45 -10.79 4.30
C ARG A 255 -0.57 -9.42 4.98
N GLU A 256 0.34 -9.10 5.90
CA GLU A 256 0.35 -7.84 6.63
C GLU A 256 0.69 -6.70 5.67
N GLU A 257 1.76 -6.86 4.88
CA GLU A 257 2.15 -5.93 3.83
C GLU A 257 1.03 -5.73 2.80
N ALA A 258 0.39 -6.81 2.35
CA ALA A 258 -0.72 -6.73 1.40
C ALA A 258 -1.93 -5.97 1.99
N ALA A 259 -2.28 -6.21 3.26
CA ALA A 259 -3.34 -5.49 3.95
C ALA A 259 -3.03 -3.98 4.07
N ALA A 260 -1.79 -3.63 4.41
CA ALA A 260 -1.34 -2.24 4.47
C ALA A 260 -1.42 -1.56 3.08
N LEU A 261 -0.94 -2.25 2.04
CA LEU A 261 -0.98 -1.73 0.66
C LEU A 261 -2.41 -1.57 0.15
N ARG A 262 -3.34 -2.45 0.55
CA ARG A 262 -4.77 -2.31 0.24
C ARG A 262 -5.34 -1.03 0.84
N ALA A 263 -5.10 -0.77 2.12
CA ALA A 263 -5.54 0.46 2.77
C ALA A 263 -4.97 1.70 2.06
N VAL A 264 -3.66 1.71 1.76
CA VAL A 264 -3.02 2.81 1.01
C VAL A 264 -3.64 2.99 -0.38
N ALA A 265 -3.86 1.91 -1.12
CA ALA A 265 -4.43 1.96 -2.46
C ALA A 265 -5.86 2.48 -2.47
N LEU A 266 -6.70 2.05 -1.52
CA LEU A 266 -8.08 2.54 -1.39
C LEU A 266 -8.11 4.05 -1.08
N CYS A 267 -7.27 4.52 -0.15
CA CYS A 267 -7.16 5.94 0.16
C CYS A 267 -6.62 6.75 -1.04
N ALA A 268 -5.62 6.24 -1.74
CA ALA A 268 -5.07 6.88 -2.94
C ALA A 268 -6.09 6.95 -4.09
N ALA A 269 -6.99 5.97 -4.19
CA ALA A 269 -8.10 5.96 -5.15
C ALA A 269 -9.28 6.86 -4.73
N GLY A 270 -9.26 7.43 -3.51
CA GLY A 270 -10.37 8.23 -2.99
C GLY A 270 -11.64 7.42 -2.73
N ARG A 271 -11.52 6.10 -2.49
CA ARG A 271 -12.66 5.23 -2.19
C ARG A 271 -13.11 5.41 -0.74
N GLU A 272 -14.42 5.37 -0.52
CA GLU A 272 -15.03 5.60 0.80
C GLU A 272 -14.63 4.55 1.84
N ASP A 273 -14.34 3.33 1.39
CA ASP A 273 -13.89 2.23 2.25
C ASP A 273 -12.43 2.37 2.72
N GLY A 274 -11.63 3.25 2.10
CA GLY A 274 -10.20 3.41 2.43
C GLY A 274 -9.94 3.79 3.89
N ALA A 275 -10.73 4.71 4.44
CA ALA A 275 -10.61 5.09 5.85
C ALA A 275 -10.93 3.92 6.79
N SER A 276 -11.94 3.11 6.45
CA SER A 276 -12.32 1.94 7.24
C SER A 276 -11.24 0.84 7.20
N ALA A 277 -10.65 0.60 6.03
CA ALA A 277 -9.55 -0.34 5.84
C ALA A 277 -8.28 0.08 6.60
N ALA A 278 -7.96 1.38 6.57
CA ALA A 278 -6.85 1.95 7.32
C ALA A 278 -7.06 1.79 8.84
N ALA A 279 -8.25 2.10 9.36
CA ALA A 279 -8.58 1.94 10.77
C ALA A 279 -8.51 0.46 11.21
N ALA A 280 -8.98 -0.46 10.38
CA ALA A 280 -8.88 -1.89 10.63
C ALA A 280 -7.41 -2.36 10.70
N PHE A 281 -6.59 -1.95 9.73
CA PHE A 281 -5.16 -2.27 9.70
C PHE A 281 -4.44 -1.73 10.94
N LEU A 282 -4.64 -0.46 11.28
CA LEU A 282 -3.96 0.19 12.42
C LEU A 282 -4.36 -0.42 13.76
N ARG A 283 -5.59 -0.93 13.89
CA ARG A 283 -6.05 -1.64 15.09
C ARG A 283 -5.40 -3.02 15.21
N ALA A 284 -5.27 -3.75 14.10
CA ALA A 284 -4.67 -5.07 14.08
C ALA A 284 -3.14 -5.04 14.20
N HIS A 285 -2.49 -4.04 13.62
CA HIS A 285 -1.02 -3.95 13.50
C HIS A 285 -0.47 -2.58 13.95
N PRO A 286 -0.71 -2.15 15.21
CA PRO A 286 -0.37 -0.79 15.67
C PRO A 286 1.13 -0.48 15.69
N GLY A 287 1.98 -1.50 15.82
CA GLY A 287 3.45 -1.40 15.85
C GLY A 287 4.15 -1.76 14.53
N SER A 288 3.40 -2.00 13.45
CA SER A 288 3.98 -2.34 12.16
C SER A 288 4.74 -1.17 11.55
N LEU A 289 5.79 -1.46 10.78
CA LEU A 289 6.51 -0.43 10.01
C LEU A 289 5.60 0.27 8.99
N SER A 290 4.57 -0.44 8.52
CA SER A 290 3.59 0.05 7.56
C SER A 290 2.53 0.99 8.17
N ALA A 291 2.33 0.98 9.49
CA ALA A 291 1.32 1.80 10.16
C ALA A 291 1.49 3.30 9.85
N GLU A 292 2.71 3.81 9.91
CA GLU A 292 3.01 5.22 9.62
C GLU A 292 2.70 5.59 8.16
N ARG A 293 2.95 4.66 7.22
CA ARG A 293 2.62 4.86 5.81
C ARG A 293 1.10 4.94 5.61
N VAL A 294 0.36 4.03 6.24
CA VAL A 294 -1.11 4.01 6.17
C VAL A 294 -1.72 5.29 6.72
N ARG A 295 -1.28 5.76 7.90
CA ARG A 295 -1.75 7.04 8.48
C ARG A 295 -1.56 8.20 7.52
N ARG A 296 -0.37 8.31 6.93
CA ARG A 296 -0.03 9.40 6.01
C ARG A 296 -0.84 9.37 4.71
N SER A 297 -1.07 8.19 4.14
CA SER A 297 -1.83 8.05 2.89
C SER A 297 -3.33 8.31 3.07
N CYS A 298 -3.87 8.10 4.27
CA CYS A 298 -5.30 8.21 4.55
C CYS A 298 -5.68 9.45 5.38
N ASP A 299 -4.71 10.31 5.72
CA ASP A 299 -4.87 11.46 6.65
C ASP A 299 -5.55 11.09 7.98
N VAL A 300 -5.27 9.88 8.48
CA VAL A 300 -5.78 9.39 9.77
C VAL A 300 -4.77 9.78 10.85
N ARG A 301 -5.16 10.73 11.72
CA ARG A 301 -4.34 11.19 12.86
C ARG A 301 -4.57 10.38 14.11
#